data_AF-A0A846R078-F1
#
_entry.id   AF-A0A846R078-F1
#
_cell.length_a   1.000
_cell.length_b   1.000
_cell.length_c   1.000
_cell.angle_alpha   90.00
_cell.angle_beta   90.00
_cell.angle_gamma   90.00
#
_symmetry.space_group_name_H-M   'P 1'
#
loop_
_entity.id
_entity.type
_entity.pdbx_description
1 polymer ?
#
loop_
_entity_poly.entity_id
_entity_poly.type
_entity_poly.pdbx_seq_one_letter_code
_entity_poly.pdbx_strand_id
1 'polypeptide(L)'
;MKYLVGLSRIFVGILFIISGLIKLNDPVGFSFKLEEYFSSGVLDLPFLMPYALAISIFVVIVEVLLGAMLLLGFKPKLTVWSLLAMIVFFTFLTFYSAYFNKVTDCGCFGDAVKLTPWESFTKDIILLVFILILLLGLKYVKPLFSKAINWILVLLSLLACILFANHVLKHLPSKDFRPYKIGANIIEGMTVPDDAPKAIFEYSWKFNVDGEEKVFVTNGEYPTVDGEFIDVETKEIQKGYEPPVHDFTIEKDGEDFTASLLEEDNLVMVIAYDLAKTNYDAFEKIKEVTDNALKDGYRVIGMSASNEQLTDPLKEKYELGFPFYFTDETTLKTIVRSNPGVLVLEKGTIKQKVHYNDLEDLKFNLLPSDKKIDIVLKKSLDSIMVLDQKYRADFSIETWKLQEAIDSSNINFIEKVILEKGYPGSSLVGAKAGETAWYIIQHSNKISKYIDIIEAAAEEKELPYKLYAIMLDRHLMGMNKPQIYGTQGSSYYMNTPDEISFIWPIKNIDSVNQRRKEAGFSDSIEESAKRLFGKDFEFKSLTIEEANQIVNKINQ
;
A
#
# COMPACT_ATOMS: atom_id res chain seq x y z
N MET A 1 7.71 -54.68 0.59
CA MET A 1 8.78 -53.93 -0.09
C MET A 1 8.40 -53.45 -1.49
N LYS A 2 8.12 -54.32 -2.48
CA LYS A 2 7.79 -53.89 -3.87
C LYS A 2 6.65 -52.85 -3.97
N TYR A 3 5.51 -53.09 -3.32
CA TYR A 3 4.37 -52.16 -3.32
C TYR A 3 4.69 -50.85 -2.61
N LEU A 4 5.43 -50.93 -1.51
CA LEU A 4 5.86 -49.78 -0.71
C LEU A 4 6.78 -48.87 -1.54
N VAL A 5 7.74 -49.44 -2.26
CA VAL A 5 8.60 -48.70 -3.22
C VAL A 5 7.80 -48.10 -4.37
N GLY A 6 6.81 -48.83 -4.89
CA GLY A 6 5.92 -48.33 -5.95
C GLY A 6 5.12 -47.11 -5.49
N LEU A 7 4.54 -47.17 -4.29
CA LEU A 7 3.84 -46.04 -3.67
C LEU A 7 4.78 -44.86 -3.45
N SER A 8 5.94 -45.07 -2.83
CA SER A 8 6.94 -44.02 -2.61
C SER A 8 7.37 -43.35 -3.92
N ARG A 9 7.58 -44.14 -4.97
CA ARG A 9 7.97 -43.65 -6.29
C ARG A 9 6.92 -42.71 -6.88
N ILE A 10 5.66 -43.11 -6.83
CA ILE A 10 4.54 -42.31 -7.36
C ILE A 10 4.38 -41.05 -6.51
N PHE A 11 4.32 -41.18 -5.19
CA PHE A 11 4.13 -40.07 -4.27
C PHE A 11 5.25 -39.03 -4.38
N VAL A 12 6.51 -39.43 -4.21
CA VAL A 12 7.67 -38.54 -4.30
C VAL A 12 7.80 -37.95 -5.71
N GLY A 13 7.61 -38.77 -6.75
CA GLY A 13 7.75 -38.32 -8.14
C GLY A 13 6.72 -37.25 -8.52
N ILE A 14 5.45 -37.46 -8.17
CA ILE A 14 4.39 -36.47 -8.42
C ILE A 14 4.63 -35.20 -7.60
N LEU A 15 4.98 -35.33 -6.32
CA LEU A 15 5.18 -34.17 -5.45
C LEU A 15 6.31 -33.27 -5.94
N PHE A 16 7.46 -33.84 -6.34
CA PHE A 16 8.59 -33.07 -6.88
C PHE A 16 8.25 -32.41 -8.21
N ILE A 17 7.47 -33.07 -9.09
CA ILE A 17 7.01 -32.44 -10.33
C ILE A 17 6.08 -31.26 -10.02
N ILE A 18 5.09 -31.43 -9.16
CA ILE A 18 4.14 -30.36 -8.82
C ILE A 18 4.86 -29.20 -8.13
N SER A 19 5.66 -29.49 -7.10
CA SER A 19 6.46 -28.51 -6.38
C SER A 19 7.39 -27.75 -7.32
N GLY A 20 8.14 -28.46 -8.16
CA GLY A 20 9.02 -27.86 -9.16
C GLY A 20 8.25 -27.02 -10.19
N LEU A 21 7.12 -27.47 -10.72
CA LEU A 21 6.34 -26.69 -11.69
C LEU A 21 5.74 -25.41 -11.08
N ILE A 22 5.32 -25.45 -9.81
CA ILE A 22 4.83 -24.25 -9.12
C ILE A 22 5.97 -23.23 -8.94
N LYS A 23 7.16 -23.66 -8.51
CA LYS A 23 8.33 -22.79 -8.45
C LYS A 23 8.76 -22.31 -9.83
N LEU A 24 8.60 -23.13 -10.87
CA LEU A 24 8.98 -22.77 -12.24
C LEU A 24 8.03 -21.75 -12.87
N ASN A 25 6.80 -21.66 -12.37
CA ASN A 25 5.85 -20.61 -12.75
C ASN A 25 6.26 -19.25 -12.18
N ASP A 26 7.02 -19.20 -11.08
CA ASP A 26 7.57 -17.97 -10.49
C ASP A 26 9.03 -18.14 -9.99
N PRO A 27 10.01 -18.30 -10.91
CA PRO A 27 11.41 -18.49 -10.54
C PRO A 27 12.03 -17.23 -9.94
N VAL A 28 11.48 -16.05 -10.26
CA VAL A 28 11.88 -14.76 -9.69
C VAL A 28 11.51 -14.70 -8.22
N GLY A 29 10.27 -15.06 -7.86
CA GLY A 29 9.84 -15.18 -6.47
C GLY A 29 10.69 -16.15 -5.66
N PHE A 30 11.00 -17.34 -6.21
CA PHE A 30 11.89 -18.29 -5.54
C PHE A 30 13.33 -17.75 -5.41
N SER A 31 13.79 -16.94 -6.36
CA SER A 31 15.12 -16.31 -6.26
C SER A 31 15.23 -15.32 -5.10
N PHE A 32 14.17 -14.56 -4.79
CA PHE A 32 14.15 -13.68 -3.63
C PHE A 32 14.27 -14.46 -2.32
N LYS A 33 13.65 -15.64 -2.23
CA LYS A 33 13.83 -16.55 -1.08
C LYS A 33 15.27 -17.04 -0.96
N LEU A 34 15.93 -17.34 -2.07
CA LEU A 34 17.36 -17.67 -2.05
C LEU A 34 18.22 -16.48 -1.60
N GLU A 35 17.91 -15.25 -2.04
CA GLU A 35 18.59 -14.03 -1.56
C GLU A 35 18.44 -13.88 -0.03
N GLU A 36 17.23 -14.11 0.52
CA GLU A 36 17.00 -14.12 1.97
C GLU A 36 17.92 -15.14 2.69
N TYR A 37 18.01 -16.38 2.17
CA TYR A 37 18.91 -17.40 2.73
C TYR A 37 20.40 -17.04 2.60
N PHE A 38 20.81 -16.39 1.51
CA PHE A 38 22.20 -16.00 1.28
C PHE A 38 22.62 -14.74 2.04
N SER A 39 21.67 -13.99 2.59
CA SER A 39 21.93 -12.79 3.37
C SER A 39 22.79 -13.07 4.62
N SER A 40 23.45 -12.03 5.12
CA SER A 40 24.27 -12.06 6.34
C SER A 40 23.49 -12.44 7.60
N GLY A 41 22.16 -12.28 7.59
CA GLY A 41 21.30 -12.64 8.71
C GLY A 41 21.00 -14.14 8.83
N VAL A 42 21.33 -14.94 7.80
CA VAL A 42 20.97 -16.37 7.69
C VAL A 42 22.20 -17.25 7.47
N LEU A 43 22.68 -17.40 6.23
CA LEU A 43 23.85 -18.24 5.93
C LEU A 43 25.14 -17.45 5.72
N ASP A 44 25.05 -16.12 5.59
CA ASP A 44 26.19 -15.22 5.34
C ASP A 44 26.99 -15.59 4.09
N LEU A 45 26.27 -15.77 2.97
CA LEU A 45 26.81 -16.10 1.66
C LEU A 45 26.48 -15.03 0.60
N PRO A 46 26.80 -13.75 0.84
CA PRO A 46 26.38 -12.64 -0.03
C PRO A 46 26.89 -12.78 -1.47
N PHE A 47 28.01 -13.49 -1.68
CA PHE A 47 28.56 -13.74 -3.02
C PHE A 47 27.64 -14.58 -3.92
N LEU A 48 26.66 -15.30 -3.36
CA LEU A 48 25.67 -16.08 -4.12
C LEU A 48 24.44 -15.26 -4.54
N MET A 49 24.18 -14.11 -3.92
CA MET A 49 23.00 -13.27 -4.22
C MET A 49 22.92 -12.86 -5.70
N PRO A 50 24.00 -12.42 -6.37
CA PRO A 50 23.95 -12.09 -7.80
C PRO A 50 23.57 -13.27 -8.70
N TYR A 51 23.76 -14.50 -8.22
CA TYR A 51 23.46 -15.74 -8.94
C TYR A 51 22.13 -16.36 -8.51
N ALA A 52 21.38 -15.76 -7.58
CA ALA A 52 20.17 -16.33 -6.99
C ALA A 52 19.13 -16.73 -8.04
N LEU A 53 18.90 -15.89 -9.07
CA LEU A 53 17.98 -16.22 -10.16
C LEU A 53 18.44 -17.42 -10.99
N ALA A 54 19.74 -17.48 -11.32
CA ALA A 54 20.29 -18.61 -12.08
C ALA A 54 20.21 -19.92 -11.26
N ILE A 55 20.51 -19.85 -9.96
CA ILE A 55 20.39 -20.98 -9.03
C ILE A 55 18.92 -21.42 -8.91
N SER A 56 18.00 -20.47 -8.74
CA SER A 56 16.55 -20.72 -8.69
C SER A 56 16.09 -21.54 -9.91
N ILE A 57 16.36 -21.05 -11.12
CA ILE A 57 15.99 -21.74 -12.36
C ILE A 57 16.62 -23.14 -12.42
N PHE A 58 17.92 -23.26 -12.12
CA PHE A 58 18.62 -24.54 -12.15
C PHE A 58 18.01 -25.56 -11.19
N VAL A 59 17.83 -25.19 -9.92
CA VAL A 59 17.33 -26.09 -8.87
C VAL A 59 15.90 -26.55 -9.19
N VAL A 60 15.06 -25.63 -9.64
CA VAL A 60 13.66 -25.92 -9.96
C VAL A 60 13.54 -26.86 -11.18
N ILE A 61 14.33 -26.63 -12.23
CA ILE A 61 14.36 -27.53 -13.39
C ILE A 61 14.86 -28.92 -12.98
N VAL A 62 15.93 -28.99 -12.17
CA VAL A 62 16.44 -30.25 -11.63
C VAL A 62 15.36 -30.97 -10.80
N GLU A 63 14.57 -30.25 -10.00
CA GLU A 63 13.48 -30.81 -9.22
C GLU A 63 12.41 -31.50 -10.08
N VAL A 64 11.92 -30.81 -11.12
CA VAL A 64 10.95 -31.37 -12.08
C VAL A 64 11.55 -32.58 -12.81
N LEU A 65 12.80 -32.48 -13.27
CA LEU A 65 13.47 -33.58 -13.97
C LEU A 65 13.69 -34.80 -13.08
N LEU A 66 14.10 -34.63 -11.82
CA LEU A 66 14.28 -35.73 -10.89
C LEU A 66 12.95 -36.42 -10.58
N GLY A 67 11.86 -35.66 -10.42
CA GLY A 67 10.51 -36.21 -10.29
C GLY A 67 10.09 -37.02 -11.52
N ALA A 68 10.30 -36.48 -12.74
CA ALA A 68 10.00 -37.17 -13.99
C ALA A 68 10.87 -38.44 -14.17
N MET A 69 12.17 -38.36 -13.92
CA MET A 69 13.09 -39.50 -13.97
C MET A 69 12.69 -40.60 -12.98
N LEU A 70 12.23 -40.23 -11.79
CA LEU A 70 11.75 -41.17 -10.78
C LEU A 70 10.49 -41.90 -11.25
N LEU A 71 9.51 -41.16 -11.80
CA LEU A 71 8.30 -41.76 -12.36
C LEU A 71 8.58 -42.64 -13.57
N LEU A 72 9.51 -42.27 -14.44
CA LEU A 72 9.93 -43.10 -15.59
C LEU A 72 10.81 -44.28 -15.19
N GLY A 73 11.47 -44.23 -14.04
CA GLY A 73 12.43 -45.22 -13.59
C GLY A 73 13.73 -45.14 -14.38
N PHE A 74 14.07 -43.94 -14.85
CA PHE A 74 15.26 -43.66 -15.65
C PHE A 74 16.45 -43.40 -14.74
N LYS A 75 17.56 -44.13 -14.93
CA LYS A 75 18.78 -44.06 -14.10
C LYS A 75 18.49 -44.00 -12.58
N PRO A 76 17.78 -45.01 -12.02
CA PRO A 76 17.23 -44.96 -10.66
C PRO A 76 18.26 -44.71 -9.56
N LYS A 77 19.49 -45.23 -9.71
CA LYS A 77 20.58 -44.96 -8.75
C LYS A 77 20.91 -43.47 -8.69
N LEU A 78 21.13 -42.83 -9.85
CA LEU A 78 21.44 -41.40 -9.92
C LEU A 78 20.27 -40.59 -9.37
N THR A 79 19.04 -40.87 -9.84
CA THR A 79 17.85 -40.12 -9.44
C THR A 79 17.59 -40.17 -7.94
N VAL A 80 17.60 -41.34 -7.32
CA VAL A 80 17.31 -41.49 -5.88
C VAL A 80 18.42 -40.85 -5.03
N TRP A 81 19.69 -40.98 -5.42
CA TRP A 81 20.78 -40.32 -4.70
C TRP A 81 20.74 -38.79 -4.84
N SER A 82 20.39 -38.26 -6.03
CA SER A 82 20.20 -36.82 -6.23
C SER A 82 19.00 -36.28 -5.44
N LEU A 83 17.88 -37.03 -5.41
CA LEU A 83 16.72 -36.69 -4.56
C LEU A 83 17.09 -36.69 -3.08
N LEU A 84 17.88 -37.67 -2.63
CA LEU A 84 18.36 -37.74 -1.25
C LEU A 84 19.24 -36.53 -0.90
N ALA A 85 20.20 -36.18 -1.77
CA ALA A 85 21.06 -35.02 -1.54
C ALA A 85 20.24 -33.72 -1.46
N MET A 86 19.28 -33.55 -2.37
CA MET A 86 18.43 -32.36 -2.41
C MET A 86 17.50 -32.27 -1.20
N ILE A 87 16.85 -33.37 -0.80
CA ILE A 87 15.96 -33.36 0.37
C ILE A 87 16.74 -33.14 1.66
N VAL A 88 17.93 -33.72 1.81
CA VAL A 88 18.79 -33.49 3.00
C VAL A 88 19.20 -32.03 3.09
N PHE A 89 19.57 -31.41 1.96
CA PHE A 89 19.90 -29.99 1.91
C PHE A 89 18.71 -29.11 2.29
N PHE A 90 17.52 -29.32 1.70
CA PHE A 90 16.33 -28.54 2.06
C PHE A 90 15.85 -28.80 3.48
N THR A 91 15.93 -30.04 3.97
CA THR A 91 15.63 -30.39 5.37
C THR A 91 16.50 -29.59 6.33
N PHE A 92 17.79 -29.40 6.01
CA PHE A 92 18.69 -28.56 6.79
C PHE A 92 18.25 -27.09 6.76
N LEU A 93 17.91 -26.53 5.60
CA LEU A 93 17.45 -25.14 5.48
C LEU A 93 16.12 -24.89 6.21
N THR A 94 15.16 -25.81 6.08
CA THR A 94 13.86 -25.71 6.74
C THR A 94 14.00 -25.85 8.25
N PHE A 95 14.86 -26.76 8.73
CA PHE A 95 15.21 -26.86 10.14
C PHE A 95 15.88 -25.59 10.67
N TYR A 96 16.89 -25.08 9.97
CA TYR A 96 17.59 -23.85 10.36
C TYR A 96 16.58 -22.69 10.50
N SER A 97 15.68 -22.56 9.53
CA SER A 97 14.67 -21.50 9.58
C SER A 97 13.69 -21.68 10.74
N ALA A 98 13.24 -22.91 10.99
CA ALA A 98 12.29 -23.22 12.06
C ALA A 98 12.90 -23.06 13.46
N TYR A 99 14.19 -23.35 13.61
CA TYR A 99 14.90 -23.26 14.89
C TYR A 99 15.32 -21.82 15.22
N PHE A 100 15.81 -21.07 14.24
CA PHE A 100 16.32 -19.70 14.44
C PHE A 100 15.31 -18.60 14.10
N ASN A 101 14.08 -18.94 13.69
CA ASN A 101 13.02 -18.01 13.28
C ASN A 101 13.49 -16.96 12.27
N LYS A 102 14.23 -17.38 11.24
CA LYS A 102 14.88 -16.46 10.28
C LYS A 102 14.06 -16.21 9.02
N VAL A 103 13.50 -17.26 8.41
CA VAL A 103 12.73 -17.19 7.16
C VAL A 103 11.34 -17.78 7.38
N THR A 104 10.31 -16.95 7.30
CA THR A 104 8.93 -17.34 7.61
C THR A 104 8.30 -18.26 6.56
N ASP A 105 8.81 -18.27 5.33
CA ASP A 105 8.38 -19.14 4.23
C ASP A 105 9.58 -19.74 3.49
N CYS A 106 9.72 -21.07 3.54
CA CYS A 106 10.81 -21.82 2.92
C CYS A 106 10.70 -21.95 1.39
N GLY A 107 9.61 -21.46 0.78
CA GLY A 107 9.43 -21.37 -0.67
C GLY A 107 9.21 -22.71 -1.39
N CYS A 108 8.95 -23.80 -0.66
CA CYS A 108 8.84 -25.14 -1.23
C CYS A 108 7.71 -25.29 -2.26
N PHE A 109 6.59 -24.61 -2.09
CA PHE A 109 5.48 -24.60 -3.05
C PHE A 109 5.22 -23.19 -3.60
N GLY A 110 6.22 -22.31 -3.55
CA GLY A 110 6.06 -20.89 -3.87
C GLY A 110 4.84 -20.27 -3.17
N ASP A 111 4.21 -19.29 -3.82
CA ASP A 111 3.03 -18.60 -3.29
C ASP A 111 1.73 -19.44 -3.34
N ALA A 112 1.75 -20.65 -3.88
CA ALA A 112 0.53 -21.47 -4.01
C ALA A 112 0.10 -22.09 -2.67
N VAL A 113 1.06 -22.46 -1.82
CA VAL A 113 0.81 -23.02 -0.49
C VAL A 113 1.89 -22.49 0.47
N LYS A 114 1.51 -21.52 1.31
CA LYS A 114 2.37 -21.02 2.38
C LYS A 114 2.36 -22.03 3.53
N LEU A 115 3.53 -22.56 3.85
CA LEU A 115 3.75 -23.47 4.96
C LEU A 115 4.62 -22.77 6.00
N THR A 116 4.28 -22.92 7.26
CA THR A 116 5.15 -22.48 8.35
C THR A 116 6.49 -23.23 8.29
N PRO A 117 7.57 -22.71 8.92
CA PRO A 117 8.86 -23.38 8.92
C PRO A 117 8.80 -24.81 9.47
N TRP A 118 8.02 -25.04 10.54
CA TRP A 118 7.82 -26.36 11.14
C TRP A 118 7.03 -27.33 10.25
N GLU A 119 6.00 -26.84 9.54
CA GLU A 119 5.28 -27.66 8.56
C GLU A 119 6.18 -28.04 7.37
N SER A 120 6.98 -27.09 6.88
CA SER A 120 7.95 -27.31 5.81
C SER A 120 8.99 -28.36 6.20
N PHE A 121 9.56 -28.25 7.39
CA PHE A 121 10.51 -29.22 7.93
C PHE A 121 9.88 -30.61 8.08
N THR A 122 8.68 -30.69 8.65
CA THR A 122 7.97 -31.97 8.83
C THR A 122 7.69 -32.67 7.50
N LYS A 123 7.25 -31.90 6.50
CA LYS A 123 7.03 -32.40 5.14
C LYS A 123 8.33 -32.92 4.52
N ASP A 124 9.45 -32.24 4.71
CA ASP A 124 10.75 -32.70 4.22
C ASP A 124 11.22 -34.00 4.91
N ILE A 125 10.98 -34.16 6.22
CA ILE A 125 11.25 -35.41 6.94
C ILE A 125 10.39 -36.56 6.41
N ILE A 126 9.10 -36.34 6.15
CA ILE A 126 8.23 -37.35 5.55
C ILE A 126 8.77 -37.77 4.18
N LEU A 127 9.14 -36.80 3.34
CA LEU A 127 9.74 -37.06 2.03
C LEU A 127 11.06 -37.83 2.15
N LEU A 128 11.91 -37.48 3.11
CA LEU A 128 13.15 -38.18 3.42
C LEU A 128 12.89 -39.66 3.73
N VAL A 129 11.88 -39.99 4.54
CA VAL A 129 11.50 -41.38 4.84
C VAL A 129 11.10 -42.13 3.56
N PHE A 130 10.27 -41.53 2.70
CA PHE A 130 9.89 -42.13 1.42
C PHE A 130 11.09 -42.31 0.47
N ILE A 131 12.07 -41.39 0.48
CA ILE A 131 13.30 -41.49 -0.30
C ILE A 131 14.24 -42.58 0.25
N LEU A 132 14.34 -42.74 1.57
CA LEU A 132 15.11 -43.83 2.18
C LEU A 132 14.52 -45.20 1.83
N ILE A 133 13.20 -45.33 1.78
CA ILE A 133 12.53 -46.52 1.24
C ILE A 133 12.95 -46.77 -0.21
N LEU A 134 12.96 -45.74 -1.06
CA LEU A 134 13.37 -45.85 -2.46
C LEU A 134 14.84 -46.29 -2.58
N LEU A 135 15.70 -45.81 -1.68
CA LEU A 135 17.12 -46.16 -1.60
C LEU A 135 17.32 -47.64 -1.24
N LEU A 136 16.66 -48.12 -0.19
CA LEU A 136 16.69 -49.54 0.21
C LEU A 136 16.02 -50.44 -0.84
N GLY A 137 15.04 -49.89 -1.54
CA GLY A 137 14.22 -50.53 -2.54
C GLY A 137 14.67 -50.36 -3.99
N LEU A 138 15.88 -49.84 -4.24
CA LEU A 138 16.36 -49.44 -5.58
C LEU A 138 16.13 -50.49 -6.67
N LYS A 139 16.27 -51.78 -6.35
CA LYS A 139 16.05 -52.90 -7.28
C LYS A 139 14.61 -53.02 -7.83
N TYR A 140 13.64 -52.41 -7.15
CA TYR A 140 12.23 -52.42 -7.55
C TYR A 140 11.85 -51.21 -8.43
N VAL A 141 12.73 -50.20 -8.57
CA VAL A 141 12.52 -49.05 -9.45
C VAL A 141 12.94 -49.43 -10.88
N LYS A 142 12.02 -50.05 -11.62
CA LYS A 142 12.25 -50.47 -13.01
C LYS A 142 11.83 -49.38 -14.01
N PRO A 143 12.57 -49.23 -15.13
CA PRO A 143 12.16 -48.36 -16.24
C PRO A 143 10.79 -48.76 -16.79
N LEU A 144 9.95 -47.77 -17.11
CA LEU A 144 8.65 -48.01 -17.75
C LEU A 144 8.78 -48.25 -19.26
N PHE A 145 9.70 -47.53 -19.91
CA PHE A 145 9.95 -47.62 -21.34
C PHE A 145 11.39 -48.04 -21.67
N SER A 146 11.66 -48.21 -22.97
CA SER A 146 13.02 -48.46 -23.48
C SER A 146 13.96 -47.30 -23.17
N LYS A 147 15.28 -47.56 -23.18
CA LYS A 147 16.30 -46.55 -22.88
C LYS A 147 16.21 -45.33 -23.81
N ALA A 148 15.93 -45.53 -25.09
CA ALA A 148 15.79 -44.45 -26.07
C ALA A 148 14.57 -43.56 -25.77
N ILE A 149 13.41 -44.19 -25.50
CA ILE A 149 12.18 -43.45 -25.18
C ILE A 149 12.35 -42.64 -23.90
N ASN A 150 12.93 -43.22 -22.84
CA ASN A 150 13.15 -42.48 -21.59
C ASN A 150 14.08 -41.26 -21.79
N TRP A 151 15.13 -41.38 -22.62
CA TRP A 151 15.99 -40.24 -22.96
C TRP A 151 15.22 -39.14 -23.68
N ILE A 152 14.38 -39.51 -24.66
CA ILE A 152 13.53 -38.56 -25.39
C ILE A 152 12.57 -37.86 -24.42
N LEU A 153 11.89 -38.60 -23.55
CA LEU A 153 10.95 -38.02 -22.58
C LEU A 153 11.63 -37.05 -21.61
N VAL A 154 12.80 -37.41 -21.07
CA VAL A 154 13.56 -36.52 -20.17
C VAL A 154 14.04 -35.26 -20.91
N LEU A 155 14.49 -35.40 -22.16
CA LEU A 155 14.92 -34.26 -22.98
C LEU A 155 13.75 -33.34 -23.34
N LEU A 156 12.58 -33.91 -23.65
CA LEU A 156 11.35 -33.14 -23.86
C LEU A 156 10.91 -32.41 -22.58
N SER A 157 10.99 -33.06 -21.41
CA SER A 157 10.72 -32.39 -20.13
C SER A 157 11.69 -31.23 -19.88
N LEU A 158 12.99 -31.42 -20.14
CA LEU A 158 13.99 -30.36 -20.01
C LEU A 158 13.68 -29.19 -20.96
N LEU A 159 13.41 -29.49 -22.23
CA LEU A 159 13.06 -28.47 -23.23
C LEU A 159 11.79 -27.71 -22.83
N ALA A 160 10.75 -28.41 -22.37
CA ALA A 160 9.53 -27.79 -21.88
C ALA A 160 9.78 -26.87 -20.69
N CYS A 161 10.60 -27.30 -19.72
CA CYS A 161 10.98 -26.47 -18.59
C CYS A 161 11.77 -25.22 -19.01
N ILE A 162 12.70 -25.33 -19.94
CA ILE A 162 13.48 -24.19 -20.45
C ILE A 162 12.56 -23.19 -21.19
N LEU A 163 11.69 -23.69 -22.07
CA LEU A 163 10.75 -22.84 -22.80
C LEU A 163 9.79 -22.13 -21.85
N PHE A 164 9.27 -22.84 -20.85
CA PHE A 164 8.38 -22.26 -19.85
C PHE A 164 9.09 -21.24 -18.95
N ALA A 165 10.31 -21.53 -18.47
CA ALA A 165 11.12 -20.59 -17.72
C ALA A 165 11.39 -19.30 -18.53
N ASN A 166 11.78 -19.43 -19.79
CA ASN A 166 12.00 -18.28 -20.67
C ASN A 166 10.73 -17.45 -20.89
N HIS A 167 9.56 -18.09 -20.93
CA HIS A 167 8.28 -17.39 -21.03
C HIS A 167 8.00 -16.57 -19.76
N VAL A 168 8.04 -17.18 -18.57
CA VAL A 168 7.73 -16.48 -17.30
C VAL A 168 8.81 -15.50 -16.83
N LEU A 169 9.99 -15.47 -17.47
CA LEU A 169 11.00 -14.43 -17.25
C LEU A 169 10.81 -13.21 -18.16
N LYS A 170 10.08 -13.38 -19.27
CA LYS A 170 9.77 -12.30 -20.21
C LYS A 170 8.35 -11.79 -20.06
N HIS A 171 7.49 -12.54 -19.39
CA HIS A 171 6.08 -12.27 -19.16
C HIS A 171 5.76 -12.58 -17.70
N LEU A 172 4.63 -12.11 -17.19
CA LEU A 172 4.21 -12.46 -15.82
C LEU A 172 3.98 -13.98 -15.66
N PRO A 173 4.06 -14.51 -14.42
CA PRO A 173 3.68 -15.88 -14.12
C PRO A 173 2.33 -16.26 -14.74
N SER A 174 2.26 -17.41 -15.40
CA SER A 174 1.03 -17.85 -16.10
C SER A 174 -0.14 -18.03 -15.13
N LYS A 175 0.14 -18.35 -13.87
CA LYS A 175 -0.85 -18.31 -12.79
C LYS A 175 -0.33 -17.47 -11.64
N ASP A 176 -1.11 -16.48 -11.23
CA ASP A 176 -0.79 -15.64 -10.09
C ASP A 176 -1.49 -16.17 -8.82
N PHE A 177 -0.69 -16.60 -7.84
CA PHE A 177 -1.17 -17.10 -6.54
C PHE A 177 -1.14 -16.02 -5.45
N ARG A 178 -0.62 -14.83 -5.76
CA ARG A 178 -0.40 -13.75 -4.80
C ARG A 178 -1.70 -12.98 -4.51
N PRO A 179 -1.77 -12.24 -3.40
CA PRO A 179 -2.94 -11.43 -3.04
C PRO A 179 -3.26 -10.35 -4.09
N TYR A 180 -2.27 -9.94 -4.91
CA TYR A 180 -2.41 -8.91 -5.95
C TYR A 180 -2.75 -9.47 -7.34
N LYS A 181 -3.41 -10.62 -7.45
CA LYS A 181 -3.84 -11.16 -8.75
C LYS A 181 -4.89 -10.25 -9.41
N ILE A 182 -5.03 -10.36 -10.73
CA ILE A 182 -6.09 -9.65 -11.46
C ILE A 182 -7.46 -10.00 -10.87
N GLY A 183 -8.28 -8.99 -10.61
CA GLY A 183 -9.59 -9.09 -9.95
C GLY A 183 -9.56 -8.96 -8.43
N ALA A 184 -8.38 -8.97 -7.79
CA ALA A 184 -8.28 -8.72 -6.35
C ALA A 184 -8.42 -7.21 -6.04
N ASN A 185 -9.05 -6.89 -4.91
CA ASN A 185 -9.13 -5.53 -4.40
C ASN A 185 -8.13 -5.33 -3.25
N ILE A 186 -7.28 -4.32 -3.37
CA ILE A 186 -6.22 -4.02 -2.39
C ILE A 186 -6.83 -3.53 -1.07
N ILE A 187 -7.86 -2.68 -1.12
CA ILE A 187 -8.54 -2.14 0.07
C ILE A 187 -9.18 -3.29 0.86
N GLU A 188 -9.94 -4.16 0.20
CA GLU A 188 -10.53 -5.34 0.82
C GLU A 188 -9.46 -6.32 1.31
N GLY A 189 -8.34 -6.42 0.59
CA GLY A 189 -7.19 -7.23 0.99
C GLY A 189 -6.50 -6.75 2.28
N MET A 190 -6.65 -5.47 2.63
CA MET A 190 -6.11 -4.86 3.85
C MET A 190 -7.08 -4.92 5.04
N THR A 191 -8.37 -5.12 4.79
CA THR A 191 -9.36 -5.19 5.87
C THR A 191 -9.23 -6.45 6.70
N VAL A 192 -9.25 -6.28 8.02
CA VAL A 192 -9.36 -7.37 9.00
C VAL A 192 -10.85 -7.62 9.26
N PRO A 193 -11.36 -8.86 9.07
CA PRO A 193 -12.75 -9.18 9.39
C PRO A 193 -13.09 -8.97 10.88
N ASP A 194 -14.32 -8.59 11.19
CA ASP A 194 -14.77 -8.34 12.58
C ASP A 194 -14.70 -9.59 13.48
N ASP A 195 -14.84 -10.78 12.90
CA ASP A 195 -14.78 -12.08 13.55
C ASP A 195 -13.36 -12.69 13.56
N ALA A 196 -12.37 -11.94 13.08
CA ALA A 196 -11.03 -12.44 12.92
C ALA A 196 -10.35 -12.73 14.27
N PRO A 197 -9.60 -13.84 14.40
CA PRO A 197 -8.86 -14.17 15.61
C PRO A 197 -7.92 -13.03 16.01
N LYS A 198 -8.01 -12.57 17.26
CA LYS A 198 -7.07 -11.58 17.80
C LYS A 198 -5.80 -12.27 18.29
N ALA A 199 -4.68 -11.56 18.24
CA ALA A 199 -3.46 -12.05 18.85
C ALA A 199 -3.63 -12.12 20.37
N ILE A 200 -3.26 -13.24 20.97
CA ILE A 200 -3.28 -13.45 22.42
C ILE A 200 -1.84 -13.66 22.88
N PHE A 201 -1.36 -12.74 23.72
CA PHE A 201 -0.06 -12.81 24.36
C PHE A 201 -0.23 -13.18 25.83
N GLU A 202 0.55 -14.16 26.26
CA GLU A 202 0.71 -14.55 27.65
C GLU A 202 1.99 -13.93 28.20
N TYR A 203 1.88 -13.29 29.36
CA TYR A 203 2.99 -12.64 30.05
C TYR A 203 3.25 -13.39 31.34
N SER A 204 4.40 -14.05 31.42
CA SER A 204 4.87 -14.76 32.61
C SER A 204 5.83 -13.85 33.38
N TRP A 205 5.31 -13.18 34.40
CA TRP A 205 6.04 -12.23 35.22
C TRP A 205 6.71 -12.95 36.39
N LYS A 206 8.03 -12.82 36.51
CA LYS A 206 8.82 -13.41 37.58
C LYS A 206 9.09 -12.37 38.66
N PHE A 207 8.75 -12.69 39.91
CA PHE A 207 8.95 -11.84 41.08
C PHE A 207 9.70 -12.58 42.18
N ASN A 208 10.49 -11.84 42.96
CA ASN A 208 10.99 -12.27 44.26
C ASN A 208 9.99 -11.86 45.34
N VAL A 209 9.30 -12.84 45.93
CA VAL A 209 8.35 -12.62 47.03
C VAL A 209 8.91 -13.34 48.24
N ASP A 210 9.30 -12.59 49.27
CA ASP A 210 9.87 -13.12 50.53
C ASP A 210 11.12 -14.01 50.37
N GLY A 211 11.94 -13.78 49.34
CA GLY A 211 13.15 -14.57 49.07
C GLY A 211 12.93 -15.78 48.17
N GLU A 212 11.69 -16.03 47.72
CA GLU A 212 11.35 -17.09 46.76
C GLU A 212 10.95 -16.51 45.40
N GLU A 213 11.47 -17.08 44.32
CA GLU A 213 11.07 -16.73 42.95
C GLU A 213 9.70 -17.33 42.62
N LYS A 214 8.73 -16.49 42.25
CA LYS A 214 7.38 -16.89 41.83
C LYS A 214 7.03 -16.31 40.47
N VAL A 215 6.34 -17.09 39.64
CA VAL A 215 5.89 -16.68 38.29
C VAL A 215 4.38 -16.48 38.30
N PHE A 216 3.93 -15.34 37.77
CA PHE A 216 2.53 -14.96 37.64
C PHE A 216 2.21 -14.78 36.15
N VAL A 217 1.14 -15.43 35.69
CA VAL A 217 0.76 -15.42 34.27
C VAL A 217 -0.44 -14.49 34.06
N THR A 218 -0.32 -13.53 33.13
CA THR A 218 -1.39 -12.60 32.77
C THR A 218 -1.51 -12.44 31.24
N ASN A 219 -2.59 -11.82 30.76
CA ASN A 219 -2.79 -11.50 29.34
C ASN A 219 -2.42 -10.05 28.99
N GLY A 220 -1.41 -9.49 29.68
CA GLY A 220 -0.87 -8.14 29.45
C GLY A 220 -1.01 -7.19 30.63
N GLU A 221 -1.88 -7.50 31.58
CA GLU A 221 -2.01 -6.72 32.83
C GLU A 221 -0.83 -7.00 33.76
N TYR A 222 -0.26 -5.97 34.38
CA TYR A 222 0.79 -6.14 35.37
C TYR A 222 0.19 -6.74 36.65
N PRO A 223 0.71 -7.88 37.15
CA PRO A 223 0.15 -8.54 38.33
C PRO A 223 0.34 -7.70 39.59
N THR A 224 -0.69 -7.63 40.43
CA THR A 224 -0.61 -6.94 41.73
C THR A 224 -0.01 -7.88 42.77
N VAL A 225 1.30 -7.79 42.98
CA VAL A 225 2.07 -8.64 43.90
C VAL A 225 3.08 -7.81 44.71
N ASP A 226 3.14 -8.03 46.02
CA ASP A 226 4.14 -7.44 46.92
C ASP A 226 5.46 -8.21 46.81
N GLY A 227 6.24 -7.92 45.76
CA GLY A 227 7.54 -8.53 45.51
C GLY A 227 8.40 -7.71 44.54
N GLU A 228 9.70 -7.99 44.49
CA GLU A 228 10.62 -7.32 43.56
C GLU A 228 10.53 -7.98 42.17
N PHE A 229 10.28 -7.19 41.13
CA PHE A 229 10.22 -7.67 39.75
C PHE A 229 11.60 -8.15 39.28
N ILE A 230 11.66 -9.35 38.70
CA ILE A 230 12.89 -9.94 38.17
C ILE A 230 12.89 -9.85 36.64
N ASP A 231 11.89 -10.44 35.98
CA ASP A 231 11.84 -10.58 34.53
C ASP A 231 10.40 -10.83 34.03
N VAL A 232 10.12 -10.59 32.75
CA VAL A 232 8.86 -10.95 32.11
C VAL A 232 9.12 -11.70 30.82
N GLU A 233 8.65 -12.94 30.74
CA GLU A 233 8.68 -13.71 29.51
C GLU A 233 7.34 -13.55 28.79
N THR A 234 7.36 -13.00 27.58
CA THR A 234 6.16 -12.87 26.74
C THR A 234 6.11 -14.01 25.74
N LYS A 235 4.98 -14.71 25.71
CA LYS A 235 4.74 -15.83 24.81
C LYS A 235 3.48 -15.57 23.99
N GLU A 236 3.61 -15.54 22.67
CA GLU A 236 2.47 -15.51 21.77
C GLU A 236 1.76 -16.88 21.81
N ILE A 237 0.54 -16.92 22.34
CA ILE A 237 -0.26 -18.15 22.47
C ILE A 237 -1.10 -18.38 21.22
N GLN A 238 -1.59 -17.28 20.64
CA GLN A 238 -2.38 -17.30 19.42
C GLN A 238 -1.95 -16.14 18.53
N LYS A 239 -1.56 -16.45 17.29
CA LYS A 239 -1.30 -15.43 16.27
C LYS A 239 -2.61 -14.78 15.84
N GLY A 240 -2.61 -13.45 15.77
CA GLY A 240 -3.73 -12.69 15.22
C GLY A 240 -3.92 -12.95 13.73
N TYR A 241 -5.13 -12.71 13.23
CA TYR A 241 -5.38 -12.71 11.79
C TYR A 241 -4.55 -11.61 11.13
N GLU A 242 -3.75 -12.03 10.16
CA GLU A 242 -2.95 -11.14 9.34
C GLU A 242 -3.62 -11.03 7.97
N PRO A 243 -4.02 -9.81 7.54
CA PRO A 243 -4.71 -9.65 6.28
C PRO A 243 -3.80 -10.06 5.11
N PRO A 244 -4.38 -10.57 3.99
CA PRO A 244 -3.60 -10.98 2.83
C PRO A 244 -2.70 -9.86 2.28
N VAL A 245 -3.10 -8.61 2.48
CA VAL A 245 -2.31 -7.39 2.24
C VAL A 245 -2.12 -6.67 3.58
N HIS A 246 -0.88 -6.56 4.08
CA HIS A 246 -0.59 -5.93 5.38
C HIS A 246 0.47 -4.82 5.29
N ASP A 247 1.41 -4.91 4.34
CA ASP A 247 2.53 -3.95 4.20
C ASP A 247 2.38 -3.01 3.00
N PHE A 248 1.14 -2.75 2.56
CA PHE A 248 0.88 -1.87 1.42
C PHE A 248 0.64 -0.43 1.88
N THR A 249 1.57 0.45 1.57
CA THR A 249 1.44 1.89 1.76
C THR A 249 1.88 2.64 0.50
N ILE A 250 1.32 3.82 0.26
CA ILE A 250 1.68 4.73 -0.82
C ILE A 250 2.16 6.04 -0.19
N GLU A 251 3.44 6.11 0.13
CA GLU A 251 4.00 7.20 0.91
C GLU A 251 4.77 8.18 0.05
N LYS A 252 4.70 9.47 0.40
CA LYS A 252 5.57 10.48 -0.18
C LYS A 252 5.74 11.64 0.81
N ASP A 253 6.96 12.13 0.97
CA ASP A 253 7.27 13.25 1.86
C ASP A 253 6.83 13.03 3.33
N GLY A 254 6.75 11.77 3.75
CA GLY A 254 6.26 11.37 5.08
C GLY A 254 4.73 11.38 5.25
N GLU A 255 3.98 11.61 4.17
CA GLU A 255 2.52 11.53 4.14
C GLU A 255 2.06 10.25 3.43
N ASP A 256 1.03 9.60 3.97
CA ASP A 256 0.41 8.40 3.40
C ASP A 256 -0.79 8.77 2.51
N PHE A 257 -0.69 8.43 1.22
CA PHE A 257 -1.72 8.69 0.21
C PHE A 257 -2.57 7.45 -0.13
N THR A 258 -2.37 6.33 0.56
CA THR A 258 -2.97 5.02 0.24
C THR A 258 -4.47 5.09 0.03
N ALA A 259 -5.21 5.63 1.01
CA ALA A 259 -6.67 5.72 0.93
C ALA A 259 -7.12 6.55 -0.28
N SER A 260 -6.55 7.75 -0.44
CA SER A 260 -6.94 8.68 -1.51
C SER A 260 -6.67 8.13 -2.91
N LEU A 261 -5.55 7.45 -3.13
CA LEU A 261 -5.17 6.92 -4.43
C LEU A 261 -5.90 5.61 -4.73
N LEU A 262 -6.10 4.74 -3.75
CA LEU A 262 -6.86 3.51 -3.97
C LEU A 262 -8.36 3.78 -4.18
N GLU A 263 -8.91 4.91 -3.75
CA GLU A 263 -10.29 5.31 -4.05
C GLU A 263 -10.51 5.80 -5.50
N GLU A 264 -9.43 6.06 -6.25
CA GLU A 264 -9.51 6.54 -7.63
C GLU A 264 -10.18 5.50 -8.55
N ASP A 265 -11.11 5.96 -9.39
CA ASP A 265 -11.79 5.13 -10.39
C ASP A 265 -10.82 4.60 -11.45
N ASN A 266 -9.75 5.34 -11.75
CA ASN A 266 -8.87 5.10 -12.88
C ASN A 266 -7.42 5.42 -12.53
N LEU A 267 -6.78 4.49 -11.82
CA LEU A 267 -5.39 4.63 -11.40
C LEU A 267 -4.48 3.69 -12.19
N VAL A 268 -3.40 4.24 -12.75
CA VAL A 268 -2.28 3.46 -13.30
C VAL A 268 -1.11 3.57 -12.34
N MET A 269 -0.57 2.41 -11.95
CA MET A 269 0.64 2.32 -11.14
C MET A 269 1.77 1.72 -11.96
N VAL A 270 2.88 2.44 -12.09
CA VAL A 270 4.14 1.93 -12.63
C VAL A 270 4.99 1.45 -11.46
N ILE A 271 5.15 0.14 -11.31
CA ILE A 271 5.91 -0.48 -10.23
C ILE A 271 7.35 -0.71 -10.68
N ALA A 272 8.31 -0.11 -10.00
CA ALA A 272 9.73 -0.38 -10.17
C ALA A 272 10.36 -0.61 -8.79
N TYR A 273 10.30 -1.85 -8.31
CA TYR A 273 10.60 -2.17 -6.90
C TYR A 273 12.01 -1.74 -6.47
N ASP A 274 12.99 -1.82 -7.38
CA ASP A 274 14.38 -1.39 -7.15
C ASP A 274 14.95 -0.83 -8.45
N LEU A 275 15.23 0.47 -8.49
CA LEU A 275 15.80 1.14 -9.67
C LEU A 275 17.24 0.74 -9.96
N ALA A 276 17.98 0.17 -9.00
CA ALA A 276 19.31 -0.39 -9.27
C ALA A 276 19.23 -1.68 -10.10
N LYS A 277 18.10 -2.38 -10.06
CA LYS A 277 17.84 -3.65 -10.78
C LYS A 277 16.80 -3.50 -11.90
N THR A 278 16.33 -2.29 -12.19
CA THR A 278 15.25 -2.06 -13.16
C THR A 278 15.75 -2.11 -14.60
N ASN A 279 14.87 -2.47 -15.53
CA ASN A 279 15.15 -2.39 -16.95
C ASN A 279 14.88 -0.96 -17.47
N TYR A 280 15.95 -0.16 -17.60
CA TYR A 280 15.87 1.22 -18.04
C TYR A 280 15.34 1.39 -19.48
N ASP A 281 15.58 0.40 -20.36
CA ASP A 281 15.13 0.48 -21.75
C ASP A 281 13.60 0.40 -21.87
N ALA A 282 12.92 -0.15 -20.86
CA ALA A 282 11.46 -0.22 -20.81
C ALA A 282 10.79 1.16 -20.61
N PHE A 283 11.51 2.15 -20.07
CA PHE A 283 10.91 3.42 -19.68
C PHE A 283 10.48 4.31 -20.87
N GLU A 284 11.06 4.11 -22.05
CA GLU A 284 10.58 4.75 -23.28
C GLU A 284 9.14 4.32 -23.61
N LYS A 285 8.87 3.01 -23.55
CA LYS A 285 7.52 2.47 -23.77
C LYS A 285 6.57 2.81 -22.62
N ILE A 286 7.07 2.83 -21.38
CA ILE A 286 6.26 3.26 -20.24
C ILE A 286 5.80 4.71 -20.43
N LYS A 287 6.69 5.60 -20.86
CA LYS A 287 6.33 6.99 -21.16
C LYS A 287 5.17 7.04 -22.14
N GLU A 288 5.26 6.32 -23.26
CA GLU A 288 4.21 6.30 -24.28
C GLU A 288 2.86 5.82 -23.73
N VAL A 289 2.86 4.69 -23.02
CA VAL A 289 1.64 4.10 -22.44
C VAL A 289 1.05 4.98 -21.35
N THR A 290 1.89 5.56 -20.49
CA THR A 290 1.43 6.43 -19.39
C THR A 290 0.95 7.79 -19.89
N ASP A 291 1.57 8.37 -20.92
CA ASP A 291 1.09 9.58 -21.57
C ASP A 291 -0.29 9.35 -22.23
N ASN A 292 -0.55 8.16 -22.78
CA ASN A 292 -1.87 7.80 -23.30
C ASN A 292 -2.89 7.63 -22.16
N ALA A 293 -2.52 6.95 -21.07
CA ALA A 293 -3.38 6.83 -19.89
C ALA A 293 -3.75 8.22 -19.33
N LEU A 294 -2.78 9.13 -19.21
CA LEU A 294 -3.01 10.51 -18.78
C LEU A 294 -3.98 11.26 -19.71
N LYS A 295 -3.85 11.08 -21.03
CA LYS A 295 -4.79 11.66 -22.02
C LYS A 295 -6.20 11.10 -21.88
N ASP A 296 -6.31 9.82 -21.55
CA ASP A 296 -7.58 9.13 -21.33
C ASP A 296 -8.17 9.43 -19.94
N GLY A 297 -7.52 10.28 -19.14
CA GLY A 297 -8.03 10.78 -17.86
C GLY A 297 -7.67 9.91 -16.66
N TYR A 298 -6.76 8.94 -16.82
CA TYR A 298 -6.23 8.18 -15.70
C TYR A 298 -5.31 9.02 -14.83
N ARG A 299 -5.37 8.81 -13.52
CA ARG A 299 -4.30 9.19 -12.61
C ARG A 299 -3.14 8.22 -12.81
N VAL A 300 -1.91 8.71 -13.01
CA VAL A 300 -0.73 7.87 -13.12
C VAL A 300 0.24 8.17 -11.98
N ILE A 301 0.77 7.13 -11.35
CA ILE A 301 1.78 7.20 -10.30
C ILE A 301 2.89 6.17 -10.54
N GLY A 302 4.09 6.45 -10.07
CA GLY A 302 5.18 5.49 -9.96
C GLY A 302 5.30 4.99 -8.52
N MET A 303 5.71 3.73 -8.34
CA MET A 303 5.93 3.12 -7.03
C MET A 303 7.33 2.48 -6.99
N SER A 304 8.13 2.80 -5.99
CA SER A 304 9.49 2.29 -5.87
C SER A 304 9.96 2.25 -4.41
N ALA A 305 10.80 1.29 -4.04
CA ALA A 305 11.51 1.32 -2.75
C ALA A 305 12.81 2.15 -2.85
N SER A 306 13.16 2.62 -4.04
CA SER A 306 14.31 3.50 -4.27
C SER A 306 13.99 4.93 -3.86
N ASN A 307 15.03 5.65 -3.41
CA ASN A 307 14.91 7.03 -2.97
C ASN A 307 14.82 8.02 -4.14
N GLU A 308 14.54 9.28 -3.81
CA GLU A 308 14.37 10.38 -4.77
C GLU A 308 15.60 10.62 -5.65
N GLN A 309 16.80 10.35 -5.10
CA GLN A 309 18.07 10.47 -5.83
C GLN A 309 18.14 9.53 -7.05
N LEU A 310 17.37 8.44 -7.05
CA LEU A 310 17.25 7.53 -8.20
C LEU A 310 15.99 7.81 -9.03
N THR A 311 14.86 8.15 -8.40
CA THR A 311 13.60 8.35 -9.13
C THR A 311 13.56 9.67 -9.90
N ASP A 312 14.15 10.75 -9.40
CA ASP A 312 14.10 12.06 -10.06
C ASP A 312 14.91 12.11 -11.35
N PRO A 313 16.17 11.65 -11.40
CA PRO A 313 16.91 11.57 -12.66
C PRO A 313 16.22 10.68 -13.70
N LEU A 314 15.56 9.61 -13.26
CA LEU A 314 14.77 8.74 -14.14
C LEU A 314 13.58 9.51 -14.74
N LYS A 315 12.82 10.23 -13.90
CA LYS A 315 11.70 11.06 -14.36
C LYS A 315 12.14 12.12 -15.35
N GLU A 316 13.24 12.81 -15.07
CA GLU A 316 13.79 13.85 -15.95
C GLU A 316 14.26 13.26 -17.28
N LYS A 317 15.05 12.18 -17.23
CA LYS A 317 15.62 11.54 -18.42
C LYS A 317 14.56 11.03 -19.40
N TYR A 318 13.49 10.43 -18.88
CA TYR A 318 12.41 9.85 -19.70
C TYR A 318 11.16 10.74 -19.74
N GLU A 319 11.23 11.99 -19.25
CA GLU A 319 10.12 12.95 -19.21
C GLU A 319 8.80 12.32 -18.72
N LEU A 320 8.88 11.61 -17.59
CA LEU A 320 7.74 10.90 -17.03
C LEU A 320 6.78 11.89 -16.37
N GLY A 321 5.55 11.97 -16.88
CA GLY A 321 4.51 12.91 -16.44
C GLY A 321 3.86 12.61 -15.08
N PHE A 322 4.48 11.81 -14.23
CA PHE A 322 3.93 11.35 -12.96
C PHE A 322 4.95 11.35 -11.81
N PRO A 323 4.51 11.53 -10.56
CA PRO A 323 5.37 11.41 -9.39
C PRO A 323 5.61 9.94 -9.00
N PHE A 324 6.76 9.67 -8.37
CA PHE A 324 7.01 8.42 -7.66
C PHE A 324 6.59 8.53 -6.19
N TYR A 325 6.12 7.42 -5.63
CA TYR A 325 5.80 7.19 -4.23
C TYR A 325 6.61 5.99 -3.72
N PHE A 326 6.85 6.00 -2.41
CA PHE A 326 7.53 4.94 -1.69
C PHE A 326 6.55 3.84 -1.25
N THR A 327 7.01 2.60 -1.37
CA THR A 327 6.43 1.40 -0.76
C THR A 327 7.56 0.41 -0.52
N ASP A 328 7.44 -0.44 0.49
CA ASP A 328 8.41 -1.50 0.78
C ASP A 328 8.73 -2.39 -0.44
N GLU A 329 10.01 -2.75 -0.59
CA GLU A 329 10.50 -3.53 -1.73
C GLU A 329 9.85 -4.93 -1.79
N THR A 330 9.62 -5.56 -0.63
CA THR A 330 8.99 -6.88 -0.52
C THR A 330 7.54 -6.82 -0.99
N THR A 331 6.83 -5.77 -0.61
CA THR A 331 5.47 -5.50 -1.09
C THR A 331 5.46 -5.32 -2.60
N LEU A 332 6.32 -4.46 -3.15
CA LEU A 332 6.38 -4.20 -4.59
C LEU A 332 6.75 -5.45 -5.41
N LYS A 333 7.72 -6.24 -4.94
CA LYS A 333 8.04 -7.56 -5.51
C LYS A 333 6.81 -8.45 -5.54
N THR A 334 6.03 -8.47 -4.46
CA THR A 334 4.81 -9.29 -4.32
C THR A 334 3.70 -8.83 -5.24
N ILE A 335 3.55 -7.53 -5.50
CA ILE A 335 2.54 -6.99 -6.42
C ILE A 335 2.77 -7.51 -7.84
N VAL A 336 4.00 -7.39 -8.37
CA VAL A 336 4.29 -7.73 -9.77
C VAL A 336 5.70 -8.30 -9.94
N ARG A 337 5.83 -9.40 -10.70
CA ARG A 337 7.13 -10.00 -11.03
C ARG A 337 7.74 -9.34 -12.26
N SER A 338 7.87 -8.02 -12.22
CA SER A 338 8.40 -7.20 -13.31
C SER A 338 9.05 -5.96 -12.74
N ASN A 339 10.16 -5.53 -13.33
CA ASN A 339 10.89 -4.32 -12.93
C ASN A 339 11.37 -3.56 -14.17
N PRO A 340 10.60 -2.58 -14.68
CA PRO A 340 9.31 -2.11 -14.18
C PRO A 340 8.11 -3.00 -14.59
N GLY A 341 6.97 -2.87 -13.94
CA GLY A 341 5.68 -3.46 -14.35
C GLY A 341 4.56 -2.43 -14.24
N VAL A 342 3.42 -2.67 -14.88
CA VAL A 342 2.31 -1.70 -14.89
C VAL A 342 1.00 -2.36 -14.45
N LEU A 343 0.28 -1.69 -13.56
CA LEU A 343 -1.05 -2.07 -13.10
C LEU A 343 -2.06 -1.00 -13.49
N VAL A 344 -3.28 -1.43 -13.77
CA VAL A 344 -4.46 -0.55 -13.91
C VAL A 344 -5.47 -0.96 -12.85
N LEU A 345 -5.88 0.00 -12.04
CA LEU A 345 -6.77 -0.18 -10.90
C LEU A 345 -8.03 0.68 -11.05
N GLU A 346 -9.11 0.17 -10.47
CA GLU A 346 -10.39 0.86 -10.31
C GLU A 346 -10.87 0.66 -8.87
N LYS A 347 -10.90 1.73 -8.08
CA LYS A 347 -11.22 1.71 -6.64
C LYS A 347 -10.48 0.61 -5.87
N GLY A 348 -9.17 0.52 -6.11
CA GLY A 348 -8.30 -0.48 -5.49
C GLY A 348 -8.38 -1.88 -6.11
N THR A 349 -9.30 -2.12 -7.05
CA THR A 349 -9.43 -3.39 -7.77
C THR A 349 -8.45 -3.46 -8.93
N ILE A 350 -7.59 -4.48 -8.96
CA ILE A 350 -6.62 -4.67 -10.05
C ILE A 350 -7.34 -5.19 -11.29
N LYS A 351 -7.55 -4.32 -12.28
CA LYS A 351 -8.22 -4.66 -13.54
C LYS A 351 -7.25 -5.29 -14.54
N GLN A 352 -6.02 -4.77 -14.60
CA GLN A 352 -4.97 -5.25 -15.48
C GLN A 352 -3.63 -5.19 -14.77
N LYS A 353 -2.73 -6.09 -15.14
CA LYS A 353 -1.36 -6.13 -14.67
C LYS A 353 -0.48 -6.77 -15.73
N VAL A 354 0.59 -6.09 -16.14
CA VAL A 354 1.45 -6.54 -17.23
C VAL A 354 2.94 -6.42 -16.89
N HIS A 355 3.74 -7.26 -17.54
CA HIS A 355 5.20 -7.14 -17.55
C HIS A 355 5.62 -6.03 -18.52
N TYR A 356 6.83 -5.49 -18.40
CA TYR A 356 7.29 -4.43 -19.30
C TYR A 356 7.39 -4.84 -20.79
N ASN A 357 7.43 -6.15 -21.08
CA ASN A 357 7.39 -6.64 -22.46
C ASN A 357 5.97 -6.65 -23.05
N ASP A 358 4.95 -6.56 -22.20
CA ASP A 358 3.53 -6.72 -22.54
C ASP A 358 2.76 -5.41 -22.39
N LEU A 359 3.47 -4.27 -22.40
CA LEU A 359 2.88 -2.94 -22.23
C LEU A 359 1.83 -2.61 -23.30
N GLU A 360 1.97 -3.19 -24.50
CA GLU A 360 1.03 -3.03 -25.61
C GLU A 360 -0.32 -3.74 -25.39
N ASP A 361 -0.38 -4.70 -24.45
CA ASP A 361 -1.62 -5.38 -24.10
C ASP A 361 -2.53 -4.54 -23.19
N LEU A 362 -2.00 -3.45 -22.63
CA LEU A 362 -2.77 -2.54 -21.77
C LEU A 362 -3.86 -1.85 -22.57
N LYS A 363 -5.08 -1.94 -22.05
CA LYS A 363 -6.24 -1.27 -22.61
C LYS A 363 -6.76 -0.25 -21.63
N PHE A 364 -6.70 1.01 -22.01
CA PHE A 364 -7.36 2.07 -21.26
C PHE A 364 -8.78 2.19 -21.77
N ASN A 365 -9.75 2.16 -20.86
CA ASN A 365 -11.11 2.44 -21.23
C ASN A 365 -11.20 3.95 -21.43
N LEU A 366 -11.72 4.36 -22.59
CA LEU A 366 -12.18 5.74 -22.76
C LEU A 366 -13.20 5.99 -21.66
N LEU A 367 -12.84 6.85 -20.71
CA LEU A 367 -13.76 7.27 -19.69
C LEU A 367 -14.99 7.85 -20.38
N PRO A 368 -16.23 7.47 -19.98
CA PRO A 368 -17.42 8.09 -20.54
C PRO A 368 -17.24 9.60 -20.49
N SER A 369 -17.33 10.20 -21.68
CA SER A 369 -16.85 11.53 -22.02
C SER A 369 -17.61 12.70 -21.36
N ASP A 370 -18.22 12.49 -20.20
CA ASP A 370 -19.10 13.47 -19.56
C ASP A 370 -18.36 14.38 -18.57
N LYS A 371 -17.06 14.14 -18.31
CA LYS A 371 -16.22 15.08 -17.55
C LYS A 371 -14.84 15.23 -18.19
N LYS A 372 -14.78 15.79 -19.41
CA LYS A 372 -13.52 16.36 -19.91
C LYS A 372 -13.16 17.55 -19.03
N ILE A 373 -12.25 17.33 -18.10
CA ILE A 373 -11.65 18.37 -17.28
C ILE A 373 -10.98 19.40 -18.21
N ASP A 374 -11.21 20.68 -17.96
CA ASP A 374 -10.51 21.76 -18.61
C ASP A 374 -9.09 21.86 -18.04
N ILE A 375 -8.16 21.15 -18.68
CA ILE A 375 -6.75 21.07 -18.26
C ILE A 375 -6.09 22.45 -18.22
N VAL A 376 -6.47 23.37 -19.12
CA VAL A 376 -5.90 24.71 -19.16
C VAL A 376 -6.34 25.48 -17.92
N LEU A 377 -7.65 25.48 -17.64
CA LEU A 377 -8.21 26.14 -16.46
C LEU A 377 -7.69 25.52 -15.17
N LYS A 378 -7.60 24.18 -15.11
CA LYS A 378 -7.01 23.47 -13.97
C LYS A 378 -5.58 23.95 -13.69
N LYS A 379 -4.70 23.99 -14.71
CA LYS A 379 -3.32 24.46 -14.56
C LYS A 379 -3.26 25.91 -14.06
N SER A 380 -4.16 26.76 -14.54
CA SER A 380 -4.28 28.13 -14.04
C SER A 380 -4.67 28.17 -12.56
N LEU A 381 -5.68 27.39 -12.15
CA LEU A 381 -6.12 27.32 -10.75
C LEU A 381 -5.04 26.73 -9.83
N ASP A 382 -4.36 25.66 -10.24
CA ASP A 382 -3.23 25.09 -9.49
C ASP A 382 -2.13 26.15 -9.26
N SER A 383 -1.81 26.94 -10.29
CA SER A 383 -0.80 28.02 -10.19
C SER A 383 -1.27 29.18 -9.31
N ILE A 384 -2.55 29.55 -9.41
CA ILE A 384 -3.14 30.63 -8.62
C ILE A 384 -3.16 30.26 -7.14
N MET A 385 -3.45 29.00 -6.78
CA MET A 385 -3.45 28.55 -5.38
C MET A 385 -2.10 28.79 -4.69
N VAL A 386 -1.00 28.48 -5.40
CA VAL A 386 0.37 28.72 -4.87
C VAL A 386 0.58 30.21 -4.57
N LEU A 387 0.11 31.11 -5.43
CA LEU A 387 0.21 32.55 -5.22
C LEU A 387 -0.75 33.05 -4.14
N ASP A 388 -1.97 32.51 -4.09
CA ASP A 388 -3.00 32.88 -3.11
C ASP A 388 -2.54 32.64 -1.68
N GLN A 389 -1.76 31.58 -1.43
CA GLN A 389 -1.28 31.23 -0.09
C GLN A 389 0.10 31.83 0.26
N LYS A 390 0.79 32.43 -0.71
CA LYS A 390 2.23 32.77 -0.63
C LYS A 390 2.62 33.63 0.57
N TYR A 391 1.83 34.64 0.90
CA TYR A 391 2.18 35.62 1.93
C TYR A 391 1.32 35.52 3.18
N ARG A 392 0.38 34.57 3.25
CA ARG A 392 -0.59 34.49 4.34
C ARG A 392 0.00 34.08 5.69
N ALA A 393 1.19 33.48 5.70
CA ALA A 393 1.93 33.13 6.91
C ALA A 393 2.74 34.31 7.49
N ASP A 394 2.96 35.38 6.71
CA ASP A 394 3.72 36.56 7.12
C ASP A 394 2.79 37.76 7.34
N PHE A 395 2.64 38.15 8.61
CA PHE A 395 1.75 39.23 9.05
C PHE A 395 2.35 40.64 8.90
N SER A 396 3.49 40.80 8.22
CA SER A 396 4.05 42.14 7.97
C SER A 396 3.13 43.00 7.11
N ILE A 397 3.15 44.32 7.32
CA ILE A 397 2.35 45.28 6.54
C ILE A 397 2.72 45.23 5.04
N GLU A 398 3.99 44.96 4.73
CA GLU A 398 4.48 44.90 3.35
C GLU A 398 3.97 43.67 2.61
N THR A 399 4.02 42.49 3.25
CA THR A 399 3.48 41.25 2.69
C THR A 399 1.96 41.28 2.59
N TRP A 400 1.27 41.94 3.53
CA TRP A 400 -0.17 42.10 3.47
C TRP A 400 -0.64 42.93 2.27
N LYS A 401 0.05 44.03 1.93
CA LYS A 401 -0.25 44.81 0.72
C LYS A 401 -0.05 43.98 -0.56
N LEU A 402 0.97 43.12 -0.60
CA LEU A 402 1.19 42.21 -1.73
C LEU A 402 0.07 41.17 -1.81
N GLN A 403 -0.37 40.64 -0.67
CA GLN A 403 -1.49 39.69 -0.60
C GLN A 403 -2.80 40.32 -1.08
N GLU A 404 -3.13 41.55 -0.66
CA GLU A 404 -4.34 42.27 -1.12
C GLU A 404 -4.35 42.48 -2.66
N ALA A 405 -3.17 42.75 -3.24
CA ALA A 405 -3.03 42.87 -4.70
C ALA A 405 -3.26 41.53 -5.42
N ILE A 406 -2.75 40.43 -4.85
CA ILE A 406 -2.98 39.06 -5.35
C ILE A 406 -4.47 38.71 -5.25
N ASP A 407 -5.09 38.93 -4.09
CA ASP A 407 -6.51 38.60 -3.84
C ASP A 407 -7.41 39.38 -4.82
N SER A 408 -7.09 40.65 -5.08
CA SER A 408 -7.78 41.48 -6.07
C SER A 408 -7.65 40.95 -7.51
N SER A 409 -6.48 40.43 -7.88
CA SER A 409 -6.25 39.81 -9.19
C SER A 409 -6.99 38.47 -9.31
N ASN A 410 -6.86 37.62 -8.28
CA ASN A 410 -7.46 36.29 -8.23
C ASN A 410 -8.98 36.34 -8.30
N ILE A 411 -9.61 37.26 -7.55
CA ILE A 411 -11.07 37.38 -7.59
C ILE A 411 -11.53 37.77 -9.00
N ASN A 412 -10.87 38.72 -9.68
CA ASN A 412 -11.21 39.10 -11.05
C ASN A 412 -11.11 37.93 -12.04
N PHE A 413 -10.15 37.01 -11.84
CA PHE A 413 -10.05 35.79 -12.64
C PHE A 413 -11.23 34.85 -12.37
N ILE A 414 -11.52 34.57 -11.10
CA ILE A 414 -12.63 33.67 -10.72
C ILE A 414 -13.98 34.23 -11.15
N GLU A 415 -14.21 35.54 -11.07
CA GLU A 415 -15.45 36.14 -11.55
C GLU A 415 -15.66 35.88 -13.06
N LYS A 416 -14.60 35.97 -13.88
CA LYS A 416 -14.69 35.65 -15.32
C LYS A 416 -15.02 34.18 -15.53
N VAL A 417 -14.35 33.29 -14.81
CA VAL A 417 -14.59 31.84 -14.89
C VAL A 417 -16.03 31.51 -14.51
N ILE A 418 -16.55 32.08 -13.42
CA ILE A 418 -17.93 31.84 -12.97
C ILE A 418 -18.94 32.38 -13.99
N LEU A 419 -18.70 33.56 -14.55
CA LEU A 419 -19.57 34.14 -15.58
C LEU A 419 -19.63 33.30 -16.86
N GLU A 420 -18.52 32.68 -17.26
CA GLU A 420 -18.42 31.91 -18.51
C GLU A 420 -18.82 30.43 -18.34
N LYS A 421 -18.51 29.83 -17.19
CA LYS A 421 -18.54 28.37 -17.00
C LYS A 421 -19.30 27.90 -15.76
N GLY A 422 -19.85 28.81 -14.96
CA GLY A 422 -20.34 28.49 -13.62
C GLY A 422 -19.21 28.20 -12.63
N TYR A 423 -19.55 27.67 -11.45
CA TYR A 423 -18.53 27.34 -10.47
C TYR A 423 -17.56 26.29 -11.04
N PRO A 424 -16.23 26.53 -11.03
CA PRO A 424 -15.27 25.57 -11.57
C PRO A 424 -15.07 24.43 -10.58
N GLY A 425 -16.07 23.56 -10.47
CA GLY A 425 -16.11 22.45 -9.54
C GLY A 425 -15.27 21.24 -9.95
N SER A 426 -15.37 20.19 -9.14
CA SER A 426 -14.64 18.93 -9.31
C SER A 426 -14.79 18.31 -10.71
N SER A 427 -15.94 18.47 -11.36
CA SER A 427 -16.18 18.01 -12.74
C SER A 427 -15.40 18.77 -13.80
N LEU A 428 -15.22 20.08 -13.62
CA LEU A 428 -14.63 20.94 -14.62
C LEU A 428 -13.11 21.00 -14.49
N VAL A 429 -12.57 20.96 -13.27
CA VAL A 429 -11.15 21.20 -13.01
C VAL A 429 -10.49 20.15 -12.10
N GLY A 430 -11.26 19.20 -11.58
CA GLY A 430 -10.81 18.24 -10.56
C GLY A 430 -10.94 18.81 -9.13
N ALA A 431 -11.08 17.93 -8.13
CA ALA A 431 -11.44 18.31 -6.75
C ALA A 431 -10.51 19.38 -6.15
N LYS A 432 -9.19 19.16 -6.16
CA LYS A 432 -8.21 20.11 -5.58
C LYS A 432 -8.24 21.48 -6.26
N ALA A 433 -8.34 21.52 -7.59
CA ALA A 433 -8.37 22.78 -8.33
C ALA A 433 -9.73 23.51 -8.14
N GLY A 434 -10.81 22.76 -7.92
CA GLY A 434 -12.12 23.35 -7.64
C GLY A 434 -12.14 24.08 -6.30
N GLU A 435 -11.47 23.54 -5.28
CA GLU A 435 -11.31 24.21 -3.99
C GLU A 435 -10.60 25.56 -4.11
N THR A 436 -9.70 25.75 -5.09
CA THR A 436 -9.03 27.05 -5.35
C THR A 436 -10.02 28.19 -5.53
N ALA A 437 -11.10 27.98 -6.28
CA ALA A 437 -12.10 29.03 -6.49
C ALA A 437 -12.82 29.39 -5.18
N TRP A 438 -13.06 28.40 -4.31
CA TRP A 438 -13.62 28.63 -2.99
C TRP A 438 -12.70 29.49 -2.11
N TYR A 439 -11.40 29.15 -2.03
CA TYR A 439 -10.42 29.91 -1.24
C TYR A 439 -10.36 31.38 -1.69
N ILE A 440 -10.28 31.62 -3.00
CA ILE A 440 -10.24 32.99 -3.56
C ILE A 440 -11.48 33.80 -3.17
N ILE A 441 -12.68 33.19 -3.24
CA ILE A 441 -13.93 33.84 -2.85
C ILE A 441 -13.95 34.09 -1.33
N GLN A 442 -13.52 33.11 -0.54
CA GLN A 442 -13.46 33.17 0.93
C GLN A 442 -12.53 34.27 1.43
N HIS A 443 -11.46 34.58 0.70
CA HIS A 443 -10.52 35.66 1.00
C HIS A 443 -10.98 37.03 0.48
N SER A 444 -12.03 37.07 -0.34
CA SER A 444 -12.59 38.31 -0.89
C SER A 444 -13.64 38.94 0.04
N ASN A 445 -13.98 40.20 -0.26
CA ASN A 445 -15.16 40.87 0.32
C ASN A 445 -16.47 40.55 -0.41
N LYS A 446 -16.48 39.54 -1.29
CA LYS A 446 -17.61 39.20 -2.18
C LYS A 446 -18.34 37.92 -1.80
N ILE A 447 -18.14 37.38 -0.60
CA ILE A 447 -18.82 36.15 -0.13
C ILE A 447 -20.33 36.23 -0.35
N SER A 448 -20.97 37.35 0.04
CA SER A 448 -22.42 37.55 -0.11
C SER A 448 -22.92 37.45 -1.55
N LYS A 449 -22.06 37.71 -2.56
CA LYS A 449 -22.41 37.61 -3.98
C LYS A 449 -22.38 36.17 -4.49
N TYR A 450 -21.57 35.31 -3.88
CA TYR A 450 -21.29 33.96 -4.38
C TYR A 450 -21.82 32.84 -3.49
N ILE A 451 -22.37 33.16 -2.31
CA ILE A 451 -22.81 32.15 -1.34
C ILE A 451 -23.80 31.14 -1.94
N ASP A 452 -24.77 31.60 -2.73
CA ASP A 452 -25.77 30.73 -3.38
C ASP A 452 -25.12 29.80 -4.43
N ILE A 453 -24.11 30.28 -5.16
CA ILE A 453 -23.36 29.48 -6.14
C ILE A 453 -22.53 28.41 -5.43
N ILE A 454 -21.96 28.75 -4.27
CA ILE A 454 -21.18 27.82 -3.44
C ILE A 454 -22.09 26.77 -2.79
N GLU A 455 -23.29 27.15 -2.36
CA GLU A 455 -24.31 26.21 -1.88
C GLU A 455 -24.69 25.21 -2.98
N ALA A 456 -25.05 25.71 -4.16
CA ALA A 456 -25.39 24.86 -5.31
C ALA A 456 -24.24 23.91 -5.68
N ALA A 457 -23.00 24.41 -5.74
CA ALA A 457 -21.83 23.57 -6.03
C ALA A 457 -21.60 22.49 -4.95
N ALA A 458 -21.89 22.79 -3.68
CA ALA A 458 -21.80 21.82 -2.60
C ALA A 458 -22.90 20.75 -2.68
N GLU A 459 -24.15 21.14 -2.97
CA GLU A 459 -25.27 20.23 -3.14
C GLU A 459 -25.08 19.28 -4.34
N GLU A 460 -24.51 19.79 -5.43
CA GLU A 460 -24.16 19.03 -6.64
C GLU A 460 -22.90 18.17 -6.48
N LYS A 461 -22.26 18.17 -5.30
CA LYS A 461 -20.99 17.46 -5.00
C LYS A 461 -19.83 17.91 -5.88
N GLU A 462 -19.90 19.13 -6.38
CA GLU A 462 -18.83 19.79 -7.12
C GLU A 462 -17.80 20.44 -6.18
N LEU A 463 -18.18 20.68 -4.91
CA LEU A 463 -17.35 21.16 -3.81
C LEU A 463 -17.69 20.37 -2.52
N PRO A 464 -16.72 20.03 -1.65
CA PRO A 464 -17.03 19.45 -0.34
C PRO A 464 -17.99 20.33 0.47
N TYR A 465 -19.09 19.75 0.98
CA TYR A 465 -20.12 20.50 1.69
C TYR A 465 -19.61 21.25 2.93
N LYS A 466 -18.58 20.72 3.60
CA LYS A 466 -17.89 21.39 4.71
C LYS A 466 -17.35 22.79 4.34
N LEU A 467 -16.94 22.99 3.09
CA LEU A 467 -16.41 24.29 2.63
C LEU A 467 -17.54 25.31 2.48
N TYR A 468 -18.71 24.91 1.98
CA TYR A 468 -19.90 25.76 2.03
C TYR A 468 -20.27 26.12 3.47
N ALA A 469 -20.30 25.15 4.39
CA ALA A 469 -20.59 25.39 5.80
C ALA A 469 -19.64 26.43 6.45
N ILE A 470 -18.33 26.35 6.15
CA ILE A 470 -17.34 27.34 6.61
C ILE A 470 -17.63 28.74 6.05
N MET A 471 -17.96 28.84 4.76
CA MET A 471 -18.23 30.13 4.12
C MET A 471 -19.56 30.74 4.59
N LEU A 472 -20.59 29.93 4.80
CA LEU A 472 -21.88 30.36 5.32
C LEU A 472 -21.73 30.96 6.72
N ASP A 473 -21.02 30.28 7.60
CA ASP A 473 -20.75 30.78 8.95
C ASP A 473 -19.97 32.11 8.93
N ARG A 474 -18.98 32.26 8.02
CA ARG A 474 -18.27 33.53 7.80
C ARG A 474 -19.19 34.65 7.31
N HIS A 475 -20.09 34.32 6.39
CA HIS A 475 -21.10 35.26 5.88
C HIS A 475 -22.06 35.71 6.99
N LEU A 476 -22.56 34.77 7.81
CA LEU A 476 -23.44 35.04 8.95
C LEU A 476 -22.76 35.90 10.01
N MET A 477 -21.52 35.57 10.37
CA MET A 477 -20.71 36.37 11.30
C MET A 477 -20.54 37.80 10.78
N GLY A 478 -20.22 37.98 9.49
CA GLY A 478 -20.11 39.31 8.87
C GLY A 478 -21.40 40.12 8.84
N MET A 479 -22.56 39.47 8.94
CA MET A 479 -23.88 40.11 9.09
C MET A 479 -24.32 40.27 10.55
N ASN A 480 -23.45 39.99 11.52
CA ASN A 480 -23.77 39.98 12.96
C ASN A 480 -24.94 39.02 13.30
N LYS A 481 -24.95 37.84 12.67
CA LYS A 481 -25.93 36.77 12.89
C LYS A 481 -25.26 35.53 13.52
N PRO A 482 -26.02 34.66 14.20
CA PRO A 482 -25.47 33.42 14.73
C PRO A 482 -25.11 32.45 13.59
N GLN A 483 -24.00 31.74 13.76
CA GLN A 483 -23.49 30.68 12.90
C GLN A 483 -24.39 29.45 12.92
N ILE A 484 -24.23 28.55 11.94
CA ILE A 484 -24.93 27.26 11.89
C ILE A 484 -24.01 26.11 12.34
N TYR A 485 -22.73 26.14 11.96
CA TYR A 485 -21.78 25.03 12.17
C TYR A 485 -20.65 25.35 13.18
N GLY A 486 -20.50 26.62 13.57
CA GLY A 486 -19.54 27.07 14.58
C GLY A 486 -18.09 27.10 14.07
N THR A 487 -17.88 27.43 12.80
CA THR A 487 -16.55 27.38 12.18
C THR A 487 -15.73 28.67 12.37
N GLN A 488 -16.37 29.79 12.71
CA GLN A 488 -15.71 31.08 12.90
C GLN A 488 -15.51 31.38 14.38
N GLY A 489 -14.35 31.94 14.69
CA GLY A 489 -14.02 32.50 15.98
C GLY A 489 -13.25 33.80 15.81
N SER A 490 -13.02 34.49 16.91
CA SER A 490 -12.24 35.73 16.93
C SER A 490 -11.37 35.77 18.18
N SER A 491 -10.14 36.26 17.99
CA SER A 491 -9.20 36.59 19.05
C SER A 491 -9.00 38.09 19.07
N TYR A 492 -9.05 38.68 20.26
CA TYR A 492 -8.82 40.11 20.45
C TYR A 492 -7.76 40.34 21.52
N TYR A 493 -6.72 41.07 21.14
CA TYR A 493 -5.73 41.61 22.06
C TYR A 493 -6.31 42.87 22.70
N MET A 494 -6.82 42.73 23.92
CA MET A 494 -6.99 43.90 24.79
C MET A 494 -5.57 44.36 25.17
N ASN A 495 -5.32 45.64 25.45
CA ASN A 495 -4.01 46.14 25.91
C ASN A 495 -3.61 45.61 27.31
N THR A 496 -3.91 44.35 27.59
CA THR A 496 -3.66 43.51 28.76
C THR A 496 -2.95 42.23 28.28
N PRO A 497 -2.22 41.52 29.14
CA PRO A 497 -1.55 40.27 28.76
C PRO A 497 -2.49 39.12 28.34
N ASP A 498 -3.80 39.27 28.55
CA ASP A 498 -4.78 38.22 28.28
C ASP A 498 -5.49 38.43 26.92
N GLU A 499 -5.25 37.50 25.99
CA GLU A 499 -5.98 37.38 24.72
C GLU A 499 -7.41 36.86 25.00
N ILE A 500 -8.43 37.59 24.54
CA ILE A 500 -9.81 37.11 24.59
C ILE A 500 -10.15 36.44 23.27
N SER A 501 -10.22 35.11 23.31
CA SER A 501 -10.67 34.28 22.20
C SER A 501 -12.07 33.74 22.45
N PHE A 502 -12.93 33.74 21.43
CA PHE A 502 -14.21 33.06 21.50
C PHE A 502 -14.69 32.58 20.13
N ILE A 503 -15.55 31.57 20.14
CA ILE A 503 -16.28 31.13 18.95
C ILE A 503 -17.52 32.00 18.80
N TRP A 504 -17.76 32.52 17.58
CA TRP A 504 -18.91 33.39 17.33
C TRP A 504 -20.23 32.66 17.63
N PRO A 505 -21.28 33.33 18.16
CA PRO A 505 -22.53 32.69 18.59
C PRO A 505 -23.10 31.69 17.58
N ILE A 506 -23.57 30.54 18.07
CA ILE A 506 -24.06 29.42 17.24
C ILE A 506 -25.57 29.26 17.46
N LYS A 507 -26.32 29.12 16.36
CA LYS A 507 -27.74 28.82 16.39
C LYS A 507 -27.95 27.36 16.80
N ASN A 508 -28.73 27.13 17.85
CA ASN A 508 -29.10 25.79 18.34
C ASN A 508 -27.86 24.90 18.58
N ILE A 509 -27.21 25.14 19.73
CA ILE A 509 -25.95 24.50 20.11
C ILE A 509 -26.09 22.99 20.29
N ASP A 510 -27.22 22.51 20.83
CA ASP A 510 -27.44 21.10 21.17
C ASP A 510 -27.33 20.15 19.96
N SER A 511 -27.56 20.68 18.76
CA SER A 511 -27.53 19.92 17.50
C SER A 511 -26.36 20.30 16.58
N VAL A 512 -25.42 21.14 17.02
CA VAL A 512 -24.32 21.61 16.18
C VAL A 512 -23.41 20.45 15.74
N ASN A 513 -23.05 19.55 16.66
CA ASN A 513 -22.15 18.44 16.37
C ASN A 513 -22.77 17.43 15.39
N GLN A 514 -24.09 17.27 15.41
CA GLN A 514 -24.80 16.49 14.40
C GLN A 514 -24.71 17.16 13.02
N ARG A 515 -25.02 18.46 12.92
CA ARG A 515 -24.90 19.22 11.66
C ARG A 515 -23.48 19.22 11.10
N ARG A 516 -22.47 19.33 11.98
CA ARG A 516 -21.05 19.24 11.60
C ARG A 516 -20.72 17.88 10.99
N LYS A 517 -21.15 16.80 11.62
CA LYS A 517 -20.96 15.45 11.07
C LYS A 517 -21.64 15.28 9.70
N GLU A 518 -22.88 15.74 9.57
CA GLU A 518 -23.63 15.71 8.30
C GLU A 518 -22.96 16.53 7.20
N ALA A 519 -22.33 17.67 7.55
CA ALA A 519 -21.58 18.52 6.62
C ALA A 519 -20.17 17.98 6.28
N GLY A 520 -19.71 16.91 6.92
CA GLY A 520 -18.41 16.28 6.64
C GLY A 520 -17.23 16.79 7.49
N PHE A 521 -17.50 17.36 8.67
CA PHE A 521 -16.47 17.63 9.67
C PHE A 521 -16.17 16.37 10.49
N SER A 522 -14.88 16.13 10.78
CA SER A 522 -14.43 15.04 11.65
C SER A 522 -14.37 15.42 13.12
N ASP A 523 -14.30 16.73 13.41
CA ASP A 523 -14.16 17.29 14.75
C ASP A 523 -15.50 17.84 15.29
N SER A 524 -15.71 17.65 16.59
CA SER A 524 -16.75 18.35 17.36
C SER A 524 -16.45 19.87 17.45
N ILE A 525 -17.43 20.66 17.87
CA ILE A 525 -17.23 22.10 18.09
C ILE A 525 -16.19 22.36 19.18
N GLU A 526 -16.16 21.52 20.22
CA GLU A 526 -15.21 21.60 21.32
C GLU A 526 -13.78 21.33 20.84
N GLU A 527 -13.57 20.28 20.03
CA GLU A 527 -12.28 19.95 19.44
C GLU A 527 -11.83 21.02 18.44
N SER A 528 -12.75 21.52 17.61
CA SER A 528 -12.48 22.60 16.65
C SER A 528 -12.07 23.90 17.36
N ALA A 529 -12.72 24.23 18.49
CA ALA A 529 -12.37 25.40 19.28
C ALA A 529 -10.97 25.29 19.89
N LYS A 530 -10.61 24.11 20.41
CA LYS A 530 -9.25 23.82 20.89
C LYS A 530 -8.19 23.87 19.79
N ARG A 531 -8.55 23.46 18.56
CA ARG A 531 -7.66 23.57 17.40
C ARG A 531 -7.42 25.02 17.00
N LEU A 532 -8.42 25.89 17.12
CA LEU A 532 -8.31 27.32 16.78
C LEU A 532 -7.53 28.12 17.83
N PHE A 533 -7.75 27.85 19.12
CA PHE A 533 -7.27 28.71 20.21
C PHE A 533 -6.32 28.03 21.21
N GLY A 534 -5.98 26.75 20.98
CA GLY A 534 -5.07 25.99 21.84
C GLY A 534 -5.77 24.94 22.70
N LYS A 535 -5.01 23.94 23.17
CA LYS A 535 -5.53 22.75 23.88
C LYS A 535 -6.28 23.09 25.18
N ASP A 536 -5.89 24.18 25.83
CA ASP A 536 -6.46 24.66 27.09
C ASP A 536 -7.69 25.54 26.89
N PHE A 537 -8.10 25.80 25.64
CA PHE A 537 -9.29 26.58 25.36
C PHE A 537 -10.56 25.83 25.78
N GLU A 538 -11.37 26.48 26.63
CA GLU A 538 -12.68 26.00 27.00
C GLU A 538 -13.77 26.67 26.16
N PHE A 539 -14.45 25.88 25.34
CA PHE A 539 -15.58 26.36 24.56
C PHE A 539 -16.74 26.81 25.47
N LYS A 540 -17.23 28.03 25.23
CA LYS A 540 -18.42 28.59 25.89
C LYS A 540 -19.38 29.11 24.83
N SER A 541 -20.64 28.71 24.94
CA SER A 541 -21.71 29.23 24.08
C SER A 541 -22.04 30.67 24.48
N LEU A 542 -22.04 31.57 23.51
CA LEU A 542 -22.38 32.99 23.68
C LEU A 542 -23.63 33.35 22.88
N THR A 543 -24.35 34.36 23.38
CA THR A 543 -25.38 35.09 22.62
C THR A 543 -24.76 36.19 21.75
N ILE A 544 -25.53 36.70 20.78
CA ILE A 544 -25.09 37.81 19.92
C ILE A 544 -24.86 39.07 20.76
N GLU A 545 -25.68 39.31 21.78
CA GLU A 545 -25.53 40.41 22.70
C GLU A 545 -24.22 40.32 23.49
N GLU A 546 -23.88 39.14 24.03
CA GLU A 546 -22.63 38.91 24.77
C GLU A 546 -21.40 39.04 23.87
N ALA A 547 -21.42 38.46 22.68
CA ALA A 547 -20.34 38.60 21.71
C ALA A 547 -20.11 40.08 21.32
N ASN A 548 -21.17 40.83 21.06
CA ASN A 548 -21.06 42.25 20.75
C ASN A 548 -20.59 43.09 21.94
N GLN A 549 -20.92 42.73 23.17
CA GLN A 549 -20.38 43.39 24.36
C GLN A 549 -18.86 43.18 24.47
N ILE A 550 -18.36 41.99 24.16
CA ILE A 550 -16.93 41.71 24.11
C ILE A 550 -16.29 42.61 23.04
N VAL A 551 -16.78 42.56 21.80
CA VAL A 551 -16.24 43.35 20.68
C VAL A 551 -16.27 44.86 20.95
N ASN A 552 -17.36 45.39 21.49
CA ASN A 552 -17.49 46.82 21.77
C ASN A 552 -16.59 47.31 22.90
N LYS A 553 -16.31 46.47 23.91
CA LYS A 553 -15.34 46.80 24.97
C LYS A 553 -13.91 46.93 24.45
N ILE A 554 -13.61 46.32 23.31
CA ILE A 554 -12.27 46.34 22.70
C ILE A 554 -12.10 47.56 21.78
N ASN A 555 -13.19 48.00 21.13
CA ASN A 555 -13.19 49.16 20.23
C ASN A 555 -13.33 50.52 20.95
N GLN A 556 -13.52 50.51 22.27
CA GLN A 556 -13.50 51.69 23.15
C GLN A 556 -12.12 51.85 23.78
#